data_AF-A0A0K2RE13-F1
#
_entry.id   AF-A0A0K2RE13-F1
#
_cell.length_a   1.000
_cell.length_b   1.000
_cell.length_c   1.000
_cell.angle_alpha   90.00
_cell.angle_beta   90.00
_cell.angle_gamma   90.00
#
_symmetry.space_group_name_H-M   'P 1'
#
loop_
_entity.id
_entity.type
_entity.pdbx_description
1 polymer ?
#
loop_
_entity_poly.entity_id
_entity_poly.type
_entity_poly.pdbx_seq_one_letter_code
_entity_poly.pdbx_strand_id
1 'polypeptide(L)' 'MAHQEVLLGGPGEQLTIRHDSFDRASFMPGVLLGLRNVASHPGLTVGLDGYLDLGL' A
#
# COMPACT_ATOMS: atom_id res chain seq x y z
N MET A 1 7.09 0.21 12.87
CA MET A 1 6.35 -0.96 13.37
C MET A 1 4.88 -0.63 13.23
N ALA A 2 4.15 -1.40 12.44
CA ALA A 2 2.72 -1.20 12.18
C ALA A 2 2.08 -2.55 11.81
N HIS A 3 0.86 -2.80 12.30
CA HIS A 3 0.14 -4.06 12.09
C HIS A 3 -1.30 -3.75 11.68
N GLN A 4 -1.81 -4.49 10.70
CA GLN A 4 -3.16 -4.34 10.21
C GLN A 4 -3.73 -5.68 9.73
N GLU A 5 -5.02 -5.89 9.98
CA GLU A 5 -5.80 -7.01 9.47
C GLU A 5 -7.14 -6.52 8.92
N VAL A 6 -7.53 -7.07 7.76
CA VAL A 6 -8.88 -6.95 7.20
C VAL A 6 -9.50 -8.34 7.20
N LEU A 7 -10.69 -8.44 7.79
CA LEU A 7 -11.45 -9.69 7.92
C LEU A 7 -12.70 -9.60 7.04
N LEU A 8 -12.84 -10.54 6.10
CA LEU A 8 -14.00 -10.70 5.22
C LEU A 8 -14.65 -12.04 5.55
N GLY A 9 -15.92 -12.05 5.95
CA GLY A 9 -16.61 -13.26 6.41
C GLY A 9 -17.91 -13.54 5.66
N GLY A 10 -18.21 -14.83 5.47
CA GLY A 10 -19.45 -15.34 4.90
C GLY A 10 -19.89 -16.67 5.54
N PRO A 11 -21.07 -17.22 5.22
CA PRO A 11 -21.52 -18.49 5.79
C PRO A 11 -20.56 -19.64 5.45
N GLY A 12 -19.89 -20.20 6.46
CA GLY A 12 -18.96 -21.32 6.29
C GLY A 12 -17.56 -20.94 5.81
N GLU A 13 -17.25 -19.66 5.60
CA GLU A 13 -15.95 -19.23 5.10
C GLU A 13 -15.49 -17.87 5.65
N GLN A 14 -14.16 -17.65 5.61
CA GLN A 14 -13.52 -16.39 5.97
C GLN A 14 -12.26 -16.20 5.12
N LEU A 15 -11.99 -14.95 4.74
CA LEU A 15 -10.74 -14.47 4.17
C LEU A 15 -10.13 -13.40 5.09
N THR A 16 -8.85 -13.54 5.39
CA THR A 16 -8.08 -12.57 6.18
C THR A 16 -6.92 -12.02 5.35
N ILE A 17 -6.81 -10.69 5.28
CA ILE A 17 -5.67 -9.99 4.69
C ILE A 17 -4.89 -9.30 5.82
N ARG A 18 -3.66 -9.75 6.06
CA ARG A 18 -2.79 -9.26 7.13
C ARG A 18 -1.55 -8.56 6.54
N HIS A 19 -1.20 -7.41 7.10
CA HIS A 19 0.03 -6.69 6.78
C HIS A 19 0.78 -6.33 8.08
N ASP A 20 2.06 -6.70 8.12
CA ASP A 20 2.96 -6.43 9.23
C ASP A 20 4.21 -5.68 8.73
N SER A 21 4.40 -4.44 9.18
CA SER A 21 5.65 -3.71 9.00
C SER A 21 6.52 -3.87 10.25
N PHE A 22 7.52 -4.76 10.20
CA PHE A 22 8.42 -5.00 11.32
C PHE A 22 9.45 -3.90 11.55
N ASP A 23 9.84 -3.17 10.50
CA ASP A 23 10.82 -2.09 10.56
C ASP A 23 10.42 -0.90 9.67
N ARG A 24 10.90 0.31 9.98
CA ARG A 24 10.64 1.53 9.18
C ARG A 24 11.25 1.46 7.78
N ALA A 25 12.29 0.66 7.58
CA ALA A 25 12.89 0.40 6.28
C ALA A 25 11.86 -0.10 5.25
N SER A 26 10.79 -0.78 5.70
CA SER A 26 9.70 -1.25 4.82
C SER A 26 8.97 -0.14 4.06
N PHE A 27 8.99 1.11 4.55
CA PHE A 27 8.36 2.24 3.88
C PHE A 27 9.23 2.88 2.80
N MET A 28 10.56 2.73 2.90
CA MET A 28 11.52 3.47 2.09
C MET A 28 11.43 3.19 0.58
N PRO A 29 11.19 1.94 0.12
CA PRO A 29 10.98 1.70 -1.31
C PRO A 29 9.82 2.52 -1.89
N GLY A 30 8.71 2.64 -1.16
CA GLY A 30 7.56 3.45 -1.58
C GLY A 30 7.87 4.94 -1.62
N VAL A 31 8.61 5.46 -0.64
CA VAL A 31 9.07 6.86 -0.64
C VAL A 31 9.97 7.15 -1.84
N LEU A 32 10.94 6.27 -2.13
CA LEU A 32 11.84 6.44 -3.27
C LEU A 32 11.10 6.33 -4.61
N LEU A 33 10.09 5.46 -4.72
CA LEU A 33 9.24 5.37 -5.90
C LEU A 33 8.51 6.69 -6.15
N GLY A 34 7.87 7.26 -5.12
CA GLY A 34 7.21 8.56 -5.21
C GLY A 34 8.18 9.65 -5.63
N LEU A 35 9.32 9.79 -4.95
CA LEU A 35 10.32 10.82 -5.26
C LEU A 35 10.86 10.73 -6.69
N ARG A 36 11.06 9.52 -7.22
CA ARG A 36 11.59 9.31 -8.57
C ARG A 36 10.57 9.63 -9.67
N ASN A 37 9.27 9.53 -9.38
CA ASN A 37 8.21 9.64 -10.39
C ASN A 37 7.27 10.84 -10.18
N VAL A 38 7.40 11.60 -9.09
CA VAL A 38 6.47 12.70 -8.77
C VAL A 38 6.35 13.74 -9.89
N ALA A 39 7.43 14.00 -10.64
CA ALA A 39 7.43 14.97 -11.73
C ALA A 39 6.47 14.59 -12.88
N SER A 40 6.15 13.30 -13.06
CA SER A 40 5.19 12.85 -14.08
C SER A 40 3.73 12.86 -13.58
N HIS A 41 3.49 13.23 -12.32
CA HIS A 41 2.17 13.23 -11.68
C HIS A 41 1.79 14.65 -11.23
N PRO A 42 1.38 15.53 -12.17
CA PRO A 42 1.08 16.92 -11.86
C PRO A 42 -0.13 17.05 -10.93
N GLY A 43 -0.10 18.05 -10.05
CA GLY A 43 -1.17 18.29 -9.07
C GLY A 43 -0.99 17.47 -7.80
N LEU A 44 -2.11 17.00 -7.24
CA LEU A 44 -2.12 16.23 -6.00
C LEU A 44 -2.45 14.77 -6.30
N THR A 45 -1.55 13.86 -5.91
CA THR A 45 -1.82 12.42 -5.83
C THR A 45 -1.96 12.03 -4.36
N VAL A 46 -3.01 11.28 -4.01
CA VAL A 46 -3.23 10.75 -2.66
C VAL A 46 -3.07 9.24 -2.70
N GLY A 47 -2.24 8.70 -1.83
CA GLY A 47 -1.89 7.28 -1.86
C GLY A 47 -0.72 6.95 -2.79
N LEU A 48 -0.28 5.70 -2.73
CA LEU A 48 0.82 5.19 -3.57
C LEU A 48 0.29 4.32 -4.72
N ASP A 49 -0.98 3.96 -4.70
CA ASP A 49 -1.69 3.22 -5.75
C ASP A 49 -1.55 3.87 -7.12
N GLY A 50 -1.64 5.20 -7.21
CA GLY A 50 -1.40 5.95 -8.46
C GLY A 50 0.03 5.85 -9.02
N TYR A 51 0.98 5.29 -8.28
CA TYR A 51 2.36 5.03 -8.72
C TYR A 51 2.62 3.55 -9.02
N LEU A 52 1.65 2.67 -8.79
CA LEU A 52 1.78 1.22 -8.91
C LEU A 52 0.93 0.70 -10.08
N ASP A 53 1.43 -0.30 -10.80
CA ASP A 53 0.70 -0.92 -11.91
C ASP A 53 -0.28 -1.99 -11.40
N LEU A 54 -1.33 -1.53 -10.73
CA LEU A 54 -2.35 -2.39 -10.10
C LEU A 54 -3.55 -2.71 -11.01
N GLY A 55 -3.61 -2.10 -12.21
CA GLY A 55 -4.72 -2.28 -13.14
C GLY A 55 -6.07 -1.75 -12.65
N LEU A 56 -6.06 -0.73 -11.78
CA LEU A 56 -7.24 -0.07 -11.22
C LEU A 56 -7.71 1.12 -12.07
#